data_AF-A0A968YVV9-F1
#
_entry.id   AF-A0A968YVV9-F1
#
_cell.length_a   1.000
_cell.length_b   1.000
_cell.length_c   1.000
_cell.angle_alpha   90.00
_cell.angle_beta   90.00
_cell.angle_gamma   90.00
#
_symmetry.space_group_name_H-M   'P 1'
#
loop_
_entity.id
_entity.type
_entity.pdbx_description
1 polymer ?
#
loop_
_entity_poly.entity_id
_entity_poly.type
_entity_poly.pdbx_seq_one_letter_code
_entity_poly.pdbx_strand_id
1 'polypeptide(L)' 'MLQKLEAIFDGTSLQPEEPLNLATGTRVRIIIESVLSTEVKPLKTFLQTAQSLKLQGEP' A
#
# COMPACT_ATOMS: atom_id res chain seq x y z
N MET A 1 21.26 14.80 11.23
CA MET A 1 20.45 15.35 10.12
C MET A 1 19.37 14.32 9.83
N LEU A 2 18.10 14.71 9.85
CA LEU A 2 16.98 13.82 9.56
C LEU A 2 16.52 14.12 8.14
N GLN A 3 16.54 13.11 7.28
CA GLN A 3 16.15 13.23 5.88
C GLN A 3 14.93 12.33 5.67
N LYS A 4 13.85 12.92 5.14
CA LYS A 4 12.65 12.18 4.75
C LYS A 4 12.75 11.92 3.26
N LEU A 5 12.71 10.65 2.87
CA LEU A 5 12.61 10.22 1.48
C LEU A 5 11.34 9.39 1.33
N GLU A 6 10.76 9.47 0.14
CA GLU A 6 9.71 8.56 -0.28
C GLU A 6 10.35 7.31 -0.88
N ALA A 7 9.74 6.16 -0.58
CA ALA A 7 10.21 4.86 -1.06
C ALA A 7 9.01 3.97 -1.38
N ILE A 8 9.12 3.25 -2.50
CA ILE A 8 8.12 2.27 -2.91
C ILE A 8 8.54 0.91 -2.37
N PHE A 9 7.59 0.20 -1.76
CA PHE A 9 7.79 -1.17 -1.34
C PHE A 9 7.37 -2.12 -2.47
N ASP A 10 8.33 -2.84 -3.04
CA ASP A 10 8.10 -3.81 -4.12
C ASP A 10 7.67 -5.21 -3.61
N GLY A 11 7.48 -5.35 -2.30
CA GLY A 11 7.19 -6.63 -1.63
C GLY A 11 8.41 -7.30 -1.00
N THR A 12 9.62 -6.92 -1.40
CA THR A 12 10.88 -7.51 -0.91
C THR A 12 11.84 -6.45 -0.36
N SER A 13 11.90 -5.28 -0.99
CA SER A 13 12.82 -4.19 -0.71
C SER A 13 12.12 -2.84 -0.74
N LEU A 14 12.63 -1.89 0.06
CA LEU A 14 12.22 -0.50 0.01
C LEU A 14 13.12 0.23 -0.98
N GLN A 15 12.56 0.65 -2.10
CA GLN A 15 13.28 1.38 -3.14
C GLN A 15 13.02 2.88 -2.96
N PRO A 16 14.00 3.65 -2.48
CA PRO A 16 13.86 5.10 -2.39
C PRO A 16 13.78 5.69 -3.79
N GLU A 17 12.91 6.68 -3.99
CA GLU A 17 12.80 7.37 -5.29
C GLU A 17 14.05 8.20 -5.61
N GLU A 18 14.73 8.68 -4.57
CA GLU A 18 15.96 9.44 -4.67
C GLU A 18 17.18 8.66 -4.11
N PRO A 19 18.37 8.83 -4.70
CA PRO A 19 19.58 8.18 -4.20
C PRO A 19 19.96 8.67 -2.79
N LEU A 20 20.08 7.74 -1.85
CA LEU A 20 20.55 8.04 -0.50
C LEU A 20 22.09 8.04 -0.45
N ASN A 21 22.69 9.22 -0.52
CA ASN A 21 24.14 9.40 -0.42
C ASN A 21 24.63 9.28 1.03
N LEU A 22 24.95 8.06 1.46
CA LEU A 22 25.57 7.78 2.76
C LEU A 22 26.94 7.12 2.56
N ALA A 23 27.90 7.51 3.40
CA ALA A 23 29.21 6.86 3.42
C ALA A 23 29.09 5.44 3.99
N THR A 24 29.88 4.51 3.44
CA THR A 24 29.95 3.12 3.91
C THR A 24 30.28 3.06 5.41
N GLY A 25 29.55 2.24 6.16
CA GLY A 25 29.74 2.08 7.61
C GLY A 25 29.00 3.11 8.47
N THR A 26 28.23 4.02 7.87
CA THR A 26 27.39 4.96 8.63
C THR A 26 26.22 4.23 9.29
N ARG A 27 26.10 4.36 10.63
CA ARG A 27 24.92 3.86 11.37
C ARG A 27 23.74 4.80 11.16
N VAL A 28 22.63 4.25 10.69
CA VAL A 28 21.40 5.00 10.45
C VAL A 28 20.24 4.42 11.25
N ARG A 29 19.25 5.28 11.54
CA ARG A 29 17.97 4.89 12.11
C ARG A 29 16.90 5.13 11.06
N ILE A 30 16.17 4.08 10.70
CA ILE A 30 15.10 4.14 9.69
C ILE A 30 13.77 4.17 10.43
N ILE A 31 12.87 5.07 10.01
CA ILE A 31 11.48 5.13 10.46
C ILE A 31 10.63 4.87 9.23
N ILE A 32 9.85 3.79 9.26
CA ILE A 32 8.98 3.39 8.14
C ILE A 32 7.56 3.79 8.51
N GLU A 33 7.01 4.74 7.77
CA GLU A 33 5.59 5.11 7.87
C GLU A 33 4.87 4.51 6.66
N SER A 34 4.03 3.50 6.91
CA SER A 34 3.16 2.95 5.88
C SER A 34 1.98 3.88 5.67
N VAL A 35 1.91 4.51 4.52
CA VAL A 35 0.67 5.12 4.04
C VAL A 35 -0.21 3.99 3.51
N LEU A 36 -1.26 3.65 4.28
CA LEU A 36 -2.30 2.74 3.81
C LEU A 36 -2.86 3.31 2.50
N SER A 37 -2.55 2.65 1.38
CA SER A 37 -3.29 2.90 0.15
C SER A 37 -4.74 2.59 0.46
N THR A 38 -5.59 3.60 0.43
CA THR A 38 -7.04 3.52 0.65
C THR A 38 -7.73 2.82 -0.53
N GLU A 39 -7.14 1.73 -1.04
CA GLU A 39 -7.81 0.76 -1.89
C GLU A 39 -8.26 -0.44 -1.06
N VAL A 40 -8.87 -0.17 0.10
CA VAL A 40 -9.86 -1.10 0.62
C VAL A 40 -10.99 -1.06 -0.41
N LYS A 41 -10.93 -1.95 -1.42
CA LYS A 41 -12.09 -2.18 -2.29
C LYS A 41 -13.29 -2.31 -1.36
N PRO A 42 -14.30 -1.43 -1.47
CA PRO A 42 -15.41 -1.43 -0.55
C PRO A 42 -15.97 -2.85 -0.54
N LEU A 43 -16.00 -3.46 0.65
CA LEU A 43 -16.47 -4.82 0.82
C LEU A 43 -17.91 -4.84 0.31
N LYS A 44 -18.13 -5.44 -0.87
CA LYS A 44 -19.47 -5.44 -1.48
C LYS A 44 -20.43 -6.08 -0.51
N THR A 45 -21.51 -5.39 -0.19
CA THR A 45 -22.51 -5.95 0.72
C THR A 45 -23.18 -7.16 0.08
N PHE A 46 -23.76 -8.03 0.90
CA PHE A 46 -24.52 -9.18 0.41
C PHE A 46 -25.58 -8.77 -0.62
N LEU A 47 -26.29 -7.66 -0.38
CA LEU A 47 -27.32 -7.15 -1.28
C LEU A 47 -26.75 -6.61 -2.60
N GLN A 48 -25.61 -5.91 -2.58
CA GLN A 48 -24.91 -5.47 -3.80
C GLN A 48 -24.45 -6.68 -4.64
N THR A 49 -24.02 -7.75 -3.97
CA THR A 49 -23.62 -9.00 -4.62
C THR A 49 -24.84 -9.70 -5.23
N ALA A 50 -25.95 -9.83 -4.49
CA ALA A 50 -27.19 -10.42 -4.98
C ALA A 50 -27.77 -9.68 -6.21
N GLN A 51 -27.75 -8.34 -6.19
CA GLN A 51 -28.19 -7.54 -7.34
C GLN A 51 -27.29 -7.73 -8.57
N SER A 52 -25.97 -7.83 -8.38
CA SER A 52 -25.04 -8.06 -9.50
C SER A 52 -25.21 -9.41 -10.19
N LEU A 53 -25.71 -10.41 -9.45
CA LEU A 53 -25.92 -11.77 -9.95
C LEU A 53 -27.15 -11.90 -10.85
N LYS A 54 -27.99 -10.84 -10.95
CA LYS A 54 -29.19 -10.79 -11.82
C LYS A 54 -30.03 -12.07 -11.77
N LEU A 55 -30.18 -12.62 -10.57
CA LEU A 55 -30.85 -13.90 -10.36
C LEU A 55 -32.35 -13.74 -10.69
N GLN A 56 -32.84 -14.56 -11.60
CA GLN A 56 -34.26 -14.67 -11.92
C GLN A 56 -34.87 -15.76 -11.04
N GLY A 57 -35.96 -15.43 -10.34
CA GLY A 57 -36.79 -16.40 -9.63
C GLY A 57 -38.07 -16.65 -10.40
N GLU A 58 -38.60 -17.87 -10.32
CA GLU A 58 -39.96 -18.16 -10.80
C GLU A 58 -41.02 -17.60 -9.83
N PRO A 59 -42.18 -17.16 -10.33
CA PRO A 59 -43.22 -16.48 -9.54
C PRO A 59 -43.91 -17.38 -8.50
#